data_AF-A0ABD1V129-F1
#
_entry.id   AF-A0ABD1V129-F1
#
_cell.length_a   1.000
_cell.length_b   1.000
_cell.length_c   1.000
_cell.angle_alpha   90.00
_cell.angle_beta   90.00
_cell.angle_gamma   90.00
#
_symmetry.space_group_name_H-M   'P 1'
#
loop_
_entity.id
_entity.type
_entity.pdbx_description
1 polymer ?
#
loop_
_entity_poly.entity_id
_entity_poly.type
_entity_poly.pdbx_seq_one_letter_code
_entity_poly.pdbx_strand_id
1 'polypeptide(L)'
;MGCQRIIKVNTLSEQEAWELFLKKLGRDELHPEVEEICKKMVKRCGGLPLALVTLAGSMRGVTDIHEWRDALEELKESCMGRADMENEVLPILLYSYDRLRDPKLQRCFLYCSLYPEDFFI
;
A
#
# COMPACT_ATOMS: atom_id res chain seq x y z
N MET A 1 -6.77 26.70 -24.89
CA MET A 1 -5.57 25.93 -24.51
C MET A 1 -5.89 24.45 -24.74
N GLY A 2 -5.42 23.88 -25.85
CA GLY A 2 -5.74 22.49 -26.21
C GLY A 2 -4.62 21.56 -25.74
N CYS A 3 -4.90 20.67 -24.79
CA CYS A 3 -3.98 19.59 -24.47
C CYS A 3 -4.03 18.59 -25.64
N GLN A 4 -3.00 18.58 -26.49
CA GLN A 4 -3.05 17.89 -27.80
C GLN A 4 -2.61 16.42 -27.78
N ARG A 5 -2.17 15.86 -26.65
CA ARG A 5 -1.82 14.44 -26.54
C ARG A 5 -2.24 13.88 -25.19
N ILE A 6 -3.07 12.84 -25.23
CA ILE A 6 -3.39 12.00 -24.08
C ILE A 6 -2.28 10.96 -23.99
N ILE A 7 -1.57 10.94 -22.86
CA ILE A 7 -0.57 9.90 -22.55
C ILE A 7 -1.18 9.03 -21.45
N LYS A 8 -1.43 7.76 -21.78
CA LYS A 8 -1.88 6.79 -20.78
C LYS A 8 -0.69 6.37 -19.92
N VAL A 9 -0.78 6.59 -18.62
CA VAL A 9 0.18 6.05 -17.65
C VAL A 9 -0.25 4.63 -17.30
N ASN A 10 0.65 3.67 -17.50
CA ASN A 10 0.40 2.26 -17.16
C ASN A 10 0.85 1.98 -15.72
N THR A 11 0.40 0.85 -15.16
CA THR A 11 0.94 0.32 -13.91
C THR A 11 2.40 -0.11 -14.08
N LEU A 12 3.11 -0.21 -12.96
CA LEU A 12 4.49 -0.67 -12.93
C LEU A 12 4.59 -2.14 -13.32
N SER A 13 5.69 -2.51 -13.96
CA SER A 13 6.07 -3.91 -14.13
C SER A 13 6.32 -4.59 -12.78
N GLU A 14 6.33 -5.92 -12.75
CA GLU A 14 6.60 -6.68 -11.50
C GLU A 14 7.95 -6.31 -10.88
N GLN A 15 8.97 -6.09 -11.72
CA GLN A 15 10.30 -5.68 -11.28
C GLN A 15 10.29 -4.28 -10.69
N GLU A 16 9.74 -3.29 -11.40
CA GLU A 16 9.65 -1.90 -10.90
C GLU A 16 8.80 -1.81 -9.62
N ALA A 17 7.73 -2.61 -9.53
CA ALA A 17 6.88 -2.68 -8.35
C ALA A 17 7.65 -3.23 -7.13
N TRP A 18 8.42 -4.30 -7.32
CA TRP A 18 9.27 -4.89 -6.30
C TRP A 18 10.36 -3.92 -5.81
N GLU A 19 11.06 -3.27 -6.75
CA GLU A 19 12.10 -2.28 -6.45
C GLU A 19 11.52 -1.08 -5.69
N LEU A 20 10.35 -0.57 -6.11
CA LEU A 20 9.66 0.51 -5.41
C LEU A 20 9.27 0.09 -3.98
N PHE A 21 8.75 -1.12 -3.82
CA PHE A 21 8.36 -1.65 -2.51
C PHE A 21 9.56 -1.73 -1.55
N LEU A 22 10.67 -2.37 -1.95
CA LEU A 22 11.87 -2.48 -1.11
C LEU A 22 12.43 -1.10 -0.74
N LYS A 23 12.52 -0.20 -1.71
CA LYS A 23 12.95 1.19 -1.50
C LYS A 23 12.08 1.91 -0.45
N LYS A 24 10.76 1.69 -0.48
CA LYS A 24 9.84 2.34 0.47
C LYS A 24 9.79 1.63 1.82
N LEU A 25 10.01 0.32 1.86
CA LEU A 25 10.17 -0.45 3.08
C LEU A 25 11.45 -0.03 3.83
N GLY A 26 12.45 0.45 3.09
CA GLY A 26 13.73 0.89 3.63
C GLY A 26 14.64 -0.29 3.98
N ARG A 27 14.55 -1.38 3.20
CA ARG A 27 15.37 -2.58 3.35
C ARG A 27 15.85 -3.04 1.99
N ASP A 28 17.16 -3.25 1.87
CA ASP A 28 17.78 -3.74 0.63
C ASP A 28 17.75 -5.27 0.55
N GLU A 29 17.80 -5.94 1.70
CA GLU A 29 17.76 -7.40 1.80
C GLU A 29 16.72 -7.85 2.85
N LEU A 30 16.02 -8.94 2.55
CA LEU A 30 15.02 -9.55 3.42
C LEU A 30 15.42 -11.00 3.71
N HIS A 31 15.07 -11.49 4.89
CA HIS A 31 15.16 -12.93 5.16
C HIS A 31 14.27 -13.68 4.14
N PRO A 32 14.70 -14.84 3.59
CA PRO A 32 13.97 -15.52 2.51
C PRO A 32 12.49 -15.76 2.79
N GLU A 33 12.14 -16.11 4.04
CA GLU A 33 10.74 -16.29 4.43
C GLU A 33 9.92 -15.00 4.39
N VAL A 34 10.50 -13.87 4.80
CA VAL A 34 9.84 -12.55 4.75
C VAL A 34 9.71 -12.10 3.29
N GLU A 35 10.74 -12.35 2.47
CA GLU A 35 10.73 -12.01 1.06
C GLU A 35 9.57 -12.68 0.31
N GLU A 36 9.32 -13.97 0.57
CA GLU A 36 8.21 -14.71 -0.03
C GLU A 36 6.83 -14.17 0.40
N ILE A 37 6.71 -13.65 1.61
CA ILE A 37 5.50 -12.96 2.07
C ILE A 37 5.36 -11.63 1.33
N CYS A 38 6.41 -10.82 1.32
CA CYS A 38 6.44 -9.52 0.65
C CYS A 38 6.08 -9.65 -0.83
N LYS A 39 6.62 -10.63 -1.56
CA LYS A 39 6.29 -10.87 -2.98
C LYS A 39 4.80 -11.10 -3.19
N LYS A 40 4.13 -11.85 -2.30
CA LYS A 40 2.67 -12.06 -2.37
C LYS A 40 1.90 -10.76 -2.14
N MET A 41 2.32 -9.94 -1.19
CA MET A 41 1.69 -8.65 -0.90
C MET A 41 1.92 -7.63 -2.03
N VAL A 42 3.13 -7.58 -2.62
CA VAL A 42 3.47 -6.74 -3.77
C VAL A 42 2.65 -7.14 -4.99
N LYS A 43 2.57 -8.44 -5.28
CA LYS A 43 1.71 -8.95 -6.36
C LYS A 43 0.25 -8.53 -6.18
N ARG A 44 -0.23 -8.47 -4.94
CA ARG A 44 -1.58 -8.03 -4.62
C ARG A 44 -1.82 -6.55 -4.94
N CYS A 45 -0.79 -5.71 -4.95
CA CYS A 45 -0.90 -4.29 -5.28
C CYS A 45 -1.07 -3.99 -6.77
N GLY A 46 -1.01 -4.99 -7.66
CA GLY A 46 -1.31 -4.82 -9.09
C GLY A 46 -0.41 -3.85 -9.85
N GLY A 47 0.79 -3.55 -9.32
CA GLY A 47 1.70 -2.56 -9.91
C GLY A 47 1.28 -1.11 -9.70
N LEU A 48 0.28 -0.83 -8.85
CA LEU A 48 -0.15 0.53 -8.53
C LEU A 48 0.83 1.20 -7.57
N PRO A 49 1.50 2.31 -7.95
CA PRO A 49 2.52 2.94 -7.11
C PRO A 49 2.01 3.35 -5.71
N LEU A 50 0.79 3.90 -5.64
CA LEU A 50 0.19 4.35 -4.37
C LEU A 50 -0.04 3.17 -3.41
N ALA A 51 -0.56 2.05 -3.92
CA ALA A 51 -0.77 0.83 -3.15
C ALA A 51 0.57 0.29 -2.58
N LEU A 52 1.59 0.20 -3.43
CA LEU A 52 2.92 -0.28 -3.05
C LEU A 52 3.57 0.59 -1.97
N VAL A 53 3.52 1.92 -2.13
CA VAL A 53 4.08 2.87 -1.16
C VAL A 53 3.36 2.79 0.17
N THR A 54 2.03 2.68 0.14
CA THR A 54 1.20 2.61 1.34
C THR A 54 1.45 1.32 2.12
N LEU A 55 1.47 0.18 1.41
CA LEU A 55 1.77 -1.13 1.97
C LEU A 55 3.19 -1.19 2.58
N ALA A 56 4.19 -0.69 1.85
CA ALA A 56 5.57 -0.67 2.36
C ALA A 56 5.70 0.24 3.59
N GLY A 57 4.97 1.34 3.62
CA GLY A 57 4.91 2.26 4.75
C GLY A 57 4.30 1.61 6.00
N SER A 58 3.19 0.89 5.87
CA SER A 58 2.53 0.22 7.00
C SER A 58 3.32 -0.94 7.58
N MET A 59 4.22 -1.54 6.79
CA MET A 59 5.09 -2.63 7.22
C MET A 59 6.50 -2.17 7.64
N ARG A 60 6.79 -0.87 7.57
CA ARG A 60 8.10 -0.34 7.95
C ARG A 60 8.37 -0.59 9.44
N GLY A 61 9.54 -1.13 9.72
CA GLY A 61 9.98 -1.43 11.10
C GLY A 61 9.50 -2.78 11.64
N VAL A 62 8.62 -3.50 10.94
CA VAL A 62 8.18 -4.85 11.35
C VAL A 62 9.34 -5.84 11.21
N THR A 63 9.71 -6.50 12.30
CA THR A 63 10.80 -7.50 12.34
C THR A 63 10.32 -8.91 12.61
N ASP A 64 9.17 -9.07 13.27
CA ASP A 64 8.62 -10.39 13.62
C ASP A 64 7.96 -11.05 12.40
N ILE A 65 8.38 -12.27 12.08
CA ILE A 65 7.82 -13.07 10.98
C ILE A 65 6.33 -13.40 11.19
N HIS A 66 5.88 -13.54 12.43
CA HIS A 66 4.47 -13.79 12.71
C HIS A 66 3.62 -12.59 12.32
N GLU A 67 4.08 -11.38 12.65
CA GLU A 67 3.41 -10.14 12.25
C GLU A 67 3.37 -9.94 10.73
N TRP A 68 4.37 -10.43 9.99
CA TRP A 68 4.34 -10.48 8.52
C TRP A 68 3.30 -11.46 7.98
N ARG A 69 3.13 -12.62 8.61
CA ARG A 69 2.13 -13.62 8.20
C ARG A 69 0.71 -13.11 8.48
N ASP A 70 0.50 -12.56 9.68
CA ASP A 70 -0.79 -11.97 10.07
C ASP A 70 -1.17 -10.82 9.14
N ALA A 71 -0.20 -9.94 8.83
CA ALA A 71 -0.35 -8.85 7.86
C ALA A 71 -0.85 -9.33 6.49
N LEU A 72 -0.30 -10.45 5.99
CA LEU A 72 -0.69 -11.01 4.71
C LEU A 72 -2.15 -11.54 4.74
N GLU A 73 -2.56 -12.18 5.83
CA GLU A 73 -3.95 -12.65 5.97
C GLU A 73 -4.94 -11.49 6.10
N GLU A 74 -4.64 -10.49 6.94
CA GLU A 74 -5.42 -9.25 7.06
C GLU A 74 -5.59 -8.57 5.68
N LEU A 75 -4.50 -8.48 4.91
CA LEU A 75 -4.53 -7.90 3.57
C LEU A 75 -5.43 -8.70 2.61
N LYS A 76 -5.41 -10.04 2.67
CA LYS A 76 -6.28 -10.88 1.84
C LYS A 76 -7.75 -10.67 2.19
N GLU A 77 -8.08 -10.61 3.47
CA GLU A 77 -9.45 -10.41 3.96
C GLU A 77 -10.01 -9.05 3.54
N SER A 78 -9.21 -7.99 3.65
CA SER A 78 -9.61 -6.62 3.27
C SER A 78 -10.08 -6.50 1.81
N CYS A 79 -9.59 -7.39 0.94
CA CYS A 79 -9.85 -7.37 -0.49
C CYS A 79 -10.87 -8.41 -0.97
N MET A 80 -11.53 -9.18 -0.08
CA MET A 80 -12.53 -10.16 -0.51
C MET A 80 -13.84 -9.48 -0.95
N GLY A 81 -14.24 -9.70 -2.22
CA GLY A 81 -15.62 -9.46 -2.68
C GLY A 81 -15.91 -8.18 -3.47
N ARG A 82 -14.92 -7.48 -4.06
CA ARG A 82 -15.20 -6.21 -4.76
C ARG A 82 -14.35 -6.00 -6.03
N ALA A 83 -14.96 -5.56 -7.13
CA ALA A 83 -14.45 -5.75 -8.51
C ALA A 83 -14.04 -4.48 -9.32
N ASP A 84 -14.27 -3.27 -8.81
CA ASP A 84 -13.91 -2.00 -9.49
C ASP A 84 -12.63 -1.33 -8.96
N MET A 85 -12.14 -0.24 -9.58
CA MET A 85 -10.90 0.48 -9.23
C MET A 85 -10.85 0.99 -7.77
N GLU A 86 -11.99 1.37 -7.20
CA GLU A 86 -12.15 1.65 -5.75
C GLU A 86 -11.77 0.44 -4.89
N ASN A 87 -11.79 -0.77 -5.45
CA ASN A 87 -11.56 -2.02 -4.75
C ASN A 87 -10.15 -2.57 -4.88
N GLU A 88 -9.27 -1.93 -5.66
CA GLU A 88 -7.86 -2.33 -5.70
C GLU A 88 -7.02 -1.52 -4.70
N VAL A 89 -7.28 -0.22 -4.56
CA VAL A 89 -6.47 0.67 -3.71
C VAL A 89 -7.11 0.89 -2.34
N LEU A 90 -8.44 1.13 -2.25
CA LEU A 90 -9.05 1.44 -0.95
C LEU A 90 -8.84 0.34 0.10
N PRO A 91 -8.90 -0.97 -0.21
CA PRO A 91 -8.58 -2.01 0.77
C PRO A 91 -7.17 -1.88 1.34
N ILE A 92 -6.20 -1.50 0.51
CA ILE A 92 -4.80 -1.33 0.92
C ILE A 92 -4.64 -0.07 1.78
N LEU A 93 -5.35 1.01 1.43
CA LEU A 93 -5.39 2.22 2.25
C LEU A 93 -6.06 1.97 3.61
N LEU A 94 -7.19 1.25 3.63
CA LEU A 94 -7.89 0.87 4.84
C LEU A 94 -7.01 -0.03 5.72
N TYR A 95 -6.37 -1.04 5.11
CA TYR A 95 -5.39 -1.88 5.77
C TYR A 95 -4.28 -1.04 6.44
N SER A 96 -3.70 -0.06 5.73
CA SER A 96 -2.69 0.83 6.31
C SER A 96 -3.24 1.69 7.45
N TYR A 97 -4.50 2.11 7.38
CA TYR A 97 -5.16 2.89 8.42
C TYR A 97 -5.42 2.04 9.69
N ASP A 98 -5.89 0.81 9.54
CA ASP A 98 -6.16 -0.11 10.65
C ASP A 98 -4.86 -0.48 11.37
N ARG A 99 -3.76 -0.59 10.62
CA ARG A 99 -2.41 -0.88 11.14
C ARG A 99 -1.77 0.26 11.93
N LEU A 100 -2.36 1.45 11.96
CA LEU A 100 -1.88 2.52 12.83
C LEU A 100 -1.95 2.12 14.31
N ARG A 101 -2.90 1.25 14.69
CA ARG A 101 -3.13 0.67 16.05
C ARG A 101 -3.35 1.66 17.19
N ASP A 102 -2.91 2.92 17.07
CA ASP A 102 -3.17 4.02 17.99
C ASP A 102 -4.42 4.80 17.54
N PRO A 103 -5.52 4.78 18.32
CA PRO A 103 -6.74 5.52 18.02
C PRO A 103 -6.52 7.04 17.86
N LYS A 104 -5.48 7.61 18.49
CA LYS A 104 -5.13 9.02 18.31
C LYS A 104 -4.59 9.28 16.91
N LEU A 105 -3.69 8.44 16.41
CA LEU A 105 -3.15 8.57 15.06
C LEU A 105 -4.23 8.38 14.00
N GLN A 106 -5.12 7.42 14.21
CA GLN A 106 -6.30 7.21 13.36
C GLN A 106 -7.18 8.46 13.30
N ARG A 107 -7.51 9.07 14.46
CA ARG A 107 -8.25 10.33 14.50
C ARG A 107 -7.51 11.50 13.86
N CYS A 108 -6.19 11.60 14.07
CA CYS A 108 -5.37 12.62 13.41
C CYS A 108 -5.45 12.49 11.88
N PHE A 109 -5.39 11.27 11.34
CA PHE A 109 -5.56 11.04 9.91
C PHE A 109 -6.95 11.43 9.42
N LEU A 110 -8.01 11.03 10.13
CA LEU A 110 -9.39 11.40 9.79
C LEU A 110 -9.62 12.92 9.83
N TYR A 111 -8.89 13.66 10.65
CA TYR A 111 -8.98 15.11 10.69
C TYR A 111 -8.63 15.75 9.33
N CYS A 112 -7.74 15.14 8.55
CA CYS A 112 -7.40 15.61 7.20
C CYS A 112 -8.62 15.62 6.25
N SER A 113 -9.63 14.78 6.49
CA SER A 113 -10.86 14.74 5.67
C SER A 113 -11.78 15.96 5.84
N LEU A 114 -11.51 16.81 6.85
CA LEU A 114 -12.27 18.04 7.07
C LEU A 114 -11.83 19.19 6.15
N TYR A 115 -10.70 19.05 5.47
CA TYR A 115 -10.21 20.03 4.51
C TYR A 115 -10.78 19.78 3.11
N PRO A 116 -10.95 20.82 2.28
CA PRO A 116 -11.35 20.66 0.88
C PRO A 116 -10.36 19.81 0.08
N GLU A 117 -10.82 19.27 -1.04
CA GLU A 117 -9.97 18.56 -2.01
C GLU A 117 -8.79 19.45 -2.43
N ASP A 118 -7.59 18.85 -2.46
CA ASP A 118 -6.31 19.49 -2.79
C ASP A 118 -5.92 20.72 -1.96
N PHE A 119 -6.47 20.83 -0.75
CA PHE A 119 -6.07 21.88 0.19
C PHE A 119 -4.65 21.62 0.75
N PHE A 120 -3.84 22.68 0.82
CA PHE A 120 -2.52 22.62 1.44
C PHE A 120 -2.63 22.70 2.96
N ILE A 121 -2.37 21.58 3.63
CA ILE A 121 -2.35 21.43 5.10
C ILE A 121 -0.92 21.62 5.62
#